data_AF-A0A849MDY2-F1
#
_entry.id   AF-A0A849MDY2-F1
#
_cell.length_a   1.000
_cell.length_b   1.000
_cell.length_c   1.000
_cell.angle_alpha   90.00
_cell.angle_beta   90.00
_cell.angle_gamma   90.00
#
_symmetry.space_group_name_H-M   'P 1'
#
loop_
_entity.id
_entity.type
_entity.pdbx_description
1 polymer ?
#
loop_
_entity_poly.entity_id
_entity_poly.type
_entity_poly.pdbx_seq_one_letter_code
_entity_poly.pdbx_strand_id
1 'polypeptide(L)'
;MTFCFAWKNDKAVFLVADSAVTVFSEQSSVNEQCSSFGEPVVSNKNISIYDGALKILKIYANCAVAIAGDSDSAYNIYDFLYENYEEGINLNALISLMAKSNLPLEKGKSVSLIIARLENNKPELILWESEKSETIYSNQNYFHIGKTIYDFTGFAKTSVDMFRKPIKGVIFDNSRILNSVIAIYQALVIFCQTMQEGVGGLINGLMIDSEGVKWNSDTEYMLYEHGMKNNNWITVGERDEGICLFSNITKKKFTIFNSTTAGSGLES
;
A
#
# COMPACT_ATOMS: atom_id res chain seq x y z
N MET A 1 -9.69 -8.70 0.42
CA MET A 1 -9.95 -7.32 -0.05
C MET A 1 -8.62 -6.58 -0.07
N THR A 2 -8.59 -5.28 -0.36
CA THR A 2 -7.35 -4.49 -0.39
C THR A 2 -7.70 -3.02 -0.19
N PHE A 3 -6.85 -2.28 0.53
CA PHE A 3 -6.89 -0.84 0.58
C PHE A 3 -5.60 -0.28 -0.01
N CYS A 4 -5.73 0.43 -1.14
CA CYS A 4 -4.66 1.26 -1.68
C CYS A 4 -5.24 2.63 -2.02
N PHE A 5 -4.62 3.67 -1.50
CA PHE A 5 -5.01 5.06 -1.71
C PHE A 5 -3.83 5.87 -2.21
N ALA A 6 -4.10 6.77 -3.13
CA ALA A 6 -3.10 7.64 -3.71
C ALA A 6 -3.61 9.07 -3.78
N TRP A 7 -2.70 10.02 -3.63
CA TRP A 7 -2.99 11.42 -3.91
C TRP A 7 -1.78 12.13 -4.50
N LYS A 8 -2.03 13.29 -5.11
CA LYS A 8 -0.96 14.19 -5.55
C LYS A 8 -1.24 15.63 -5.15
N ASN A 9 -0.18 16.38 -4.94
CA ASN A 9 -0.20 17.83 -4.91
C ASN A 9 0.71 18.37 -6.03
N ASP A 10 1.04 19.66 -6.00
CA ASP A 10 1.84 20.29 -7.07
C ASP A 10 3.30 19.85 -7.08
N LYS A 11 3.79 19.21 -6.00
CA LYS A 11 5.21 18.89 -5.79
C LYS A 11 5.50 17.41 -5.63
N ALA A 12 4.51 16.63 -5.20
CA ALA A 12 4.70 15.23 -4.87
C ALA A 12 3.45 14.40 -5.15
N VAL A 13 3.68 13.10 -5.35
CA VAL A 13 2.67 12.05 -5.42
C VAL A 13 2.90 11.06 -4.27
N PHE A 14 1.83 10.49 -3.76
CA PHE A 14 1.83 9.68 -2.55
C PHE A 14 1.03 8.40 -2.78
N LEU A 15 1.50 7.30 -2.20
CA LEU A 15 0.83 6.01 -2.16
C LEU A 15 0.76 5.54 -0.71
N VAL A 16 -0.39 5.00 -0.31
CA VAL A 16 -0.61 4.36 0.99
C VAL A 16 -1.38 3.07 0.77
N ALA A 17 -1.00 2.01 1.47
CA ALA A 17 -1.67 0.72 1.37
C ALA A 17 -1.66 -0.03 2.70
N ASP A 18 -2.55 -1.01 2.82
CA ASP A 18 -2.55 -1.97 3.93
C ASP A 18 -1.65 -3.19 3.61
N SER A 19 -1.26 -3.94 4.64
CA SER A 19 -0.40 -5.12 4.49
C SER A 19 -1.13 -6.46 4.59
N ALA A 20 -2.45 -6.46 4.80
CA ALA A 20 -3.21 -7.70 4.95
C ALA A 20 -3.22 -8.52 3.66
N VAL A 21 -3.06 -9.83 3.81
CA VAL A 21 -3.11 -10.84 2.75
C VAL A 21 -4.30 -11.73 3.00
N THR A 22 -5.08 -12.01 1.95
CA THR A 22 -6.16 -13.00 1.99
C THR A 22 -5.75 -14.22 1.18
N VAL A 23 -5.77 -15.40 1.80
CA VAL A 23 -5.48 -16.68 1.14
C VAL A 23 -6.75 -17.53 1.20
N PHE A 24 -7.18 -18.02 0.03
CA PHE A 24 -8.30 -18.96 -0.09
C PHE A 24 -7.73 -20.37 -0.31
N SER A 25 -7.63 -21.19 0.73
CA SER A 25 -7.14 -22.57 0.62
C SER A 25 -7.57 -23.43 1.80
N GLU A 26 -7.89 -24.70 1.50
CA GLU A 26 -8.23 -25.74 2.49
C GLU A 26 -7.14 -25.99 3.54
N GLN A 27 -5.91 -25.57 3.26
CA GLN A 27 -4.71 -25.75 4.09
C GLN A 27 -4.10 -24.42 4.56
N SER A 28 -4.77 -23.29 4.31
CA SER A 28 -4.32 -21.99 4.78
C SER A 28 -4.65 -21.82 6.26
N SER A 29 -3.92 -22.49 7.15
CA SER A 29 -3.96 -22.19 8.57
C SER A 29 -2.75 -21.35 8.96
N VAL A 30 -3.00 -20.10 9.31
CA VAL A 30 -1.99 -19.24 9.93
C VAL A 30 -2.00 -19.50 11.44
N ASN A 31 -0.81 -19.61 12.05
CA ASN A 31 -0.66 -19.93 13.49
C ASN A 31 -0.79 -18.69 14.38
N GLU A 32 -0.67 -17.50 13.79
CA GLU A 32 -0.87 -16.21 14.43
C GLU A 32 -2.33 -16.08 14.92
N GLN A 33 -2.51 -15.45 16.09
CA GLN A 33 -3.84 -15.13 16.62
C GLN A 33 -4.25 -13.68 16.36
N CYS A 34 -3.28 -12.80 16.11
CA CYS A 34 -3.51 -11.40 15.82
C CYS A 34 -2.42 -10.83 14.90
N SER A 35 -2.75 -9.71 14.26
CA SER A 35 -1.85 -8.92 13.41
C SER A 35 -0.74 -8.27 14.25
N SER A 36 0.22 -7.66 13.57
CA SER A 36 1.25 -6.81 14.18
C SER A 36 0.68 -5.71 15.08
N PHE A 37 -0.52 -5.21 14.78
CA PHE A 37 -1.22 -4.18 15.54
C PHE A 37 -2.28 -4.74 16.52
N GLY A 38 -2.31 -6.07 16.71
CA GLY A 38 -3.22 -6.72 17.66
C GLY A 38 -4.63 -6.95 17.15
N GLU A 39 -4.91 -6.72 15.85
CA GLU A 39 -6.20 -7.05 15.26
C GLU A 39 -6.38 -8.57 15.19
N PRO A 40 -7.55 -9.14 15.51
CA PRO A 40 -7.79 -10.57 15.33
C PRO A 40 -7.60 -10.99 13.88
N VAL A 41 -6.77 -12.00 13.61
CA VAL A 41 -6.64 -12.58 12.27
C VAL A 41 -7.80 -13.54 12.00
N VAL A 42 -8.11 -13.74 10.72
CA VAL A 42 -9.06 -14.77 10.30
C VAL A 42 -8.25 -15.99 9.92
N SER A 43 -8.55 -17.15 10.50
CA SER A 43 -7.92 -18.42 10.13
C SER A 43 -8.94 -19.53 10.31
N ASN A 44 -9.48 -20.02 9.20
CA ASN A 44 -10.39 -21.17 9.17
C ASN A 44 -10.06 -22.04 7.96
N LYS A 45 -10.79 -23.15 7.80
CA LYS A 45 -10.49 -24.12 6.73
C LYS A 45 -10.49 -23.51 5.33
N ASN A 46 -11.24 -22.45 5.05
CA ASN A 46 -11.40 -21.96 3.68
C ASN A 46 -10.64 -20.66 3.41
N ILE A 47 -10.35 -19.90 4.46
CA ILE A 47 -9.79 -18.56 4.34
C ILE A 47 -8.88 -18.26 5.51
N SER A 48 -7.73 -17.66 5.18
CA SER A 48 -6.86 -16.98 6.12
C SER A 48 -6.66 -15.52 5.72
N ILE A 49 -6.70 -14.64 6.72
CA ILE A 49 -6.44 -13.21 6.57
C ILE A 49 -5.47 -12.77 7.66
N TYR A 50 -4.29 -12.30 7.27
CA TYR A 50 -3.18 -11.97 8.16
C TYR A 50 -2.30 -10.85 7.58
N ASP A 51 -1.47 -10.24 8.40
CA ASP A 51 -0.45 -9.27 7.97
C ASP A 51 0.67 -10.00 7.21
N GLY A 52 0.98 -9.62 5.97
CA GLY A 52 1.79 -10.50 5.12
C GLY A 52 2.52 -9.91 3.91
N ALA A 53 2.07 -8.81 3.32
CA ALA A 53 2.62 -8.37 2.04
C ALA A 53 2.63 -6.87 1.84
N LEU A 54 3.66 -6.36 1.17
CA LEU A 54 3.68 -5.01 0.63
C LEU A 54 2.83 -4.96 -0.63
N LYS A 55 1.99 -3.94 -0.73
CA LYS A 55 1.17 -3.67 -1.91
C LYS A 55 1.63 -2.45 -2.69
N ILE A 56 2.68 -1.78 -2.21
CA ILE A 56 3.34 -0.68 -2.88
C ILE A 56 4.72 -1.16 -3.29
N LEU A 57 5.05 -1.01 -4.56
CA LEU A 57 6.31 -1.47 -5.14
C LEU A 57 6.98 -0.31 -5.89
N LYS A 58 8.27 -0.12 -5.64
CA LYS A 58 9.09 0.87 -6.34
C LYS A 58 9.45 0.32 -7.71
N ILE A 59 9.10 1.03 -8.78
CA ILE A 59 9.49 0.66 -10.15
C ILE A 59 10.87 1.27 -10.45
N TYR A 60 11.08 2.55 -10.10
CA TYR A 60 12.35 3.25 -10.32
C TYR A 60 12.51 4.44 -9.38
N ALA A 61 13.56 5.24 -9.58
CA ALA A 61 13.85 6.42 -8.74
C ALA A 61 12.74 7.47 -8.69
N ASN A 62 11.87 7.54 -9.70
CA ASN A 62 10.77 8.50 -9.83
C ASN A 62 9.40 7.85 -10.07
N CYS A 63 9.27 6.54 -9.85
CA CYS A 63 8.07 5.79 -10.21
C CYS A 63 7.80 4.65 -9.21
N ALA A 64 6.54 4.50 -8.80
CA ALA A 64 6.08 3.40 -7.96
C ALA A 64 4.64 3.00 -8.34
N VAL A 65 4.22 1.82 -7.89
CA VAL A 65 2.88 1.31 -8.14
C VAL A 65 2.27 0.75 -6.87
N ALA A 66 0.98 1.03 -6.65
CA ALA A 66 0.16 0.31 -5.68
C ALA A 66 -0.70 -0.72 -6.41
N ILE A 67 -0.79 -1.95 -5.88
CA ILE A 67 -1.45 -3.09 -6.51
C ILE A 67 -2.65 -3.57 -5.70
N ALA A 68 -3.71 -4.03 -6.38
CA ALA A 68 -4.85 -4.70 -5.77
C ALA A 68 -5.42 -5.77 -6.71
N GLY A 69 -5.99 -6.84 -6.15
CA GLY A 69 -6.61 -7.92 -6.91
C GLY A 69 -5.86 -9.24 -6.79
N ASP A 70 -5.82 -10.00 -7.88
CA ASP A 70 -5.07 -11.27 -7.97
C ASP A 70 -3.56 -11.01 -7.84
N SER A 71 -2.93 -11.59 -6.81
CA SER A 71 -1.53 -11.32 -6.47
C SER A 71 -0.57 -11.73 -7.57
N ASP A 72 -0.72 -12.94 -8.10
CA ASP A 72 0.21 -13.50 -9.07
C ASP A 72 0.18 -12.69 -10.37
N SER A 73 -1.03 -12.35 -10.83
CA SER A 73 -1.22 -11.49 -11.99
C SER A 73 -0.67 -10.09 -11.76
N ALA A 74 -0.87 -9.51 -10.57
CA ALA A 74 -0.36 -8.18 -10.24
C ALA A 74 1.17 -8.13 -10.20
N TYR A 75 1.83 -9.16 -9.64
CA TYR A 75 3.29 -9.25 -9.63
C TYR A 75 3.87 -9.46 -11.03
N ASN A 76 3.26 -10.30 -11.86
CA ASN A 76 3.68 -10.44 -13.27
C ASN A 76 3.61 -9.11 -14.04
N ILE A 77 2.57 -8.30 -13.79
CA ILE A 77 2.45 -6.98 -14.41
C ILE A 77 3.50 -6.02 -13.85
N TYR A 78 3.76 -6.07 -12.55
CA TYR A 78 4.80 -5.27 -11.93
C TYR A 78 6.18 -5.63 -12.48
N ASP A 79 6.54 -6.91 -12.61
CA ASP A 79 7.83 -7.36 -13.14
C ASP A 79 8.00 -6.86 -14.58
N PHE A 80 6.96 -6.98 -15.41
CA PHE A 80 6.96 -6.39 -16.76
C PHE A 80 7.22 -4.88 -16.74
N LEU A 81 6.56 -4.13 -15.85
CA LEU A 81 6.76 -2.68 -15.73
C LEU A 81 8.17 -2.34 -15.24
N TYR A 82 8.66 -3.06 -14.24
CA TYR A 82 9.96 -2.87 -13.62
C TYR A 82 11.08 -3.07 -14.65
N GLU A 83 11.14 -4.26 -15.27
CA GLU A 83 12.18 -4.63 -16.23
C GLU A 83 12.23 -3.67 -17.43
N ASN A 84 11.07 -3.37 -18.02
CA ASN A 84 11.02 -2.55 -19.23
C ASN A 84 11.23 -1.06 -18.95
N TYR A 85 10.78 -0.55 -17.80
CA TYR A 85 11.01 0.85 -17.44
C TYR A 85 12.47 1.10 -17.04
N GLU A 86 13.11 0.13 -16.38
CA GLU A 86 14.56 0.16 -16.08
C GLU A 86 15.40 0.21 -17.37
N GLU A 87 14.97 -0.48 -18.43
CA GLU A 87 15.58 -0.39 -19.77
C GLU A 87 15.31 0.94 -20.51
N GLY A 88 14.59 1.87 -19.90
CA GLY A 88 14.31 3.20 -20.45
C GLY A 88 13.13 3.26 -21.40
N ILE A 89 12.27 2.22 -21.45
CA ILE A 89 11.04 2.27 -22.24
C ILE A 89 10.06 3.26 -21.60
N ASN A 90 9.43 4.09 -22.44
CA ASN A 90 8.48 5.09 -21.97
C ASN A 90 7.28 4.44 -21.26
N LEU A 91 6.98 4.86 -20.03
CA LEU A 91 5.90 4.30 -19.22
C LEU A 91 4.52 4.40 -19.89
N ASN A 92 4.22 5.49 -20.63
CA ASN A 92 2.93 5.60 -21.31
C ASN A 92 2.80 4.57 -22.44
N ALA A 93 3.93 4.21 -23.08
CA ALA A 93 3.97 3.13 -24.06
C ALA A 93 3.73 1.78 -23.37
N LEU A 94 4.35 1.51 -22.22
CA LEU A 94 4.13 0.30 -21.44
C LEU A 94 2.68 0.16 -21.00
N ILE A 95 2.08 1.23 -20.47
CA ILE A 95 0.66 1.24 -20.07
C ILE A 95 -0.24 1.00 -21.28
N SER A 96 0.07 1.60 -22.43
CA SER A 96 -0.66 1.36 -23.67
C SER A 96 -0.53 -0.08 -24.15
N LEU A 97 0.64 -0.71 -23.96
CA LEU A 97 0.85 -2.13 -24.26
C LEU A 97 0.01 -3.01 -23.32
N MET A 98 0.02 -2.73 -22.02
CA MET A 98 -0.82 -3.45 -21.03
C MET A 98 -2.32 -3.34 -21.36
N ALA A 99 -2.78 -2.16 -21.78
CA ALA A 99 -4.19 -1.95 -22.15
C ALA A 99 -4.57 -2.70 -23.45
N LYS A 100 -3.63 -2.86 -24.39
CA LYS A 100 -3.86 -3.52 -25.69
C LYS A 100 -3.64 -5.02 -25.64
N SER A 101 -2.78 -5.50 -24.75
CA SER A 101 -2.35 -6.90 -24.73
C SER A 101 -3.47 -7.85 -24.33
N ASN A 102 -4.64 -7.35 -23.90
CA ASN A 102 -5.74 -8.15 -23.35
C ASN A 102 -5.14 -9.26 -22.50
N LEU A 103 -4.20 -8.90 -21.58
CA LEU A 103 -3.53 -9.86 -20.70
C LEU A 103 -4.62 -10.84 -20.28
N PRO A 104 -4.57 -12.12 -20.73
CA PRO A 104 -5.68 -13.02 -20.55
C PRO A 104 -5.67 -13.41 -19.08
N LEU A 105 -6.18 -12.51 -18.25
CA LEU A 105 -6.46 -12.81 -16.89
C LEU A 105 -7.64 -13.75 -16.96
N GLU A 106 -7.43 -14.95 -16.40
CA GLU A 106 -8.49 -15.93 -16.29
C GLU A 106 -9.72 -15.26 -15.68
N LYS A 107 -10.92 -15.67 -16.13
CA LYS A 107 -12.17 -15.09 -15.64
C LYS A 107 -12.20 -15.15 -14.11
N GLY A 108 -12.21 -13.98 -13.46
CA GLY A 108 -12.18 -13.85 -11.99
C GLY A 108 -10.86 -13.35 -11.41
N LYS A 109 -9.79 -13.23 -12.21
CA LYS A 109 -8.51 -12.63 -11.82
C LYS A 109 -8.46 -11.16 -12.25
N SER A 110 -9.09 -10.26 -11.51
CA SER A 110 -8.96 -8.83 -11.80
C SER A 110 -7.77 -8.22 -11.08
N VAL A 111 -7.11 -7.26 -11.74
CA VAL A 111 -6.01 -6.48 -11.19
C VAL A 111 -6.33 -5.00 -11.37
N SER A 112 -6.01 -4.22 -10.36
CA SER A 112 -6.05 -2.76 -10.40
C SER A 112 -4.70 -2.22 -9.93
N LEU A 113 -4.23 -1.17 -10.60
CA LEU A 113 -2.94 -0.53 -10.33
C LEU A 113 -3.15 0.98 -10.20
N ILE A 114 -2.53 1.58 -9.18
CA ILE A 114 -2.29 3.02 -9.16
C ILE A 114 -0.80 3.25 -9.38
N ILE A 115 -0.45 3.82 -10.52
CA ILE A 115 0.93 4.16 -10.85
C ILE A 115 1.15 5.63 -10.47
N ALA A 116 2.11 5.86 -9.59
CA ALA A 116 2.58 7.17 -9.15
C ALA A 116 3.92 7.47 -9.82
N ARG A 117 4.03 8.62 -10.49
CA ARG A 117 5.32 9.07 -11.02
C ARG A 117 5.54 10.56 -10.87
N LEU A 118 6.82 10.94 -10.92
CA LEU A 118 7.23 12.31 -11.16
C LEU A 118 7.89 12.43 -12.53
N GLU A 119 7.21 13.07 -13.48
CA GLU A 119 7.67 13.26 -14.85
C GLU A 119 7.98 14.74 -15.07
N ASN A 120 9.24 15.09 -15.35
CA ASN A 120 9.66 16.50 -15.52
C ASN A 120 9.21 17.42 -14.35
N ASN A 121 9.37 16.94 -13.10
CA ASN A 121 8.90 17.60 -11.87
C ASN A 121 7.37 17.80 -11.79
N LYS A 122 6.59 17.07 -12.57
CA LYS A 122 5.12 17.07 -12.50
C LYS A 122 4.62 15.78 -11.87
N PRO A 123 3.93 15.86 -10.72
CA PRO A 123 3.31 14.69 -10.09
C PRO A 123 2.16 14.16 -10.93
N GLU A 124 2.21 12.88 -11.23
CA GLU A 124 1.22 12.19 -12.03
C GLU A 124 0.75 10.92 -11.33
N LEU A 125 -0.56 10.70 -11.45
CA LEU A 125 -1.24 9.51 -11.00
C LEU A 125 -1.96 8.91 -12.20
N ILE A 126 -1.81 7.60 -12.38
CA ILE A 126 -2.44 6.85 -13.46
C ILE A 126 -3.16 5.65 -12.84
N LEU A 127 -4.42 5.47 -13.21
CA LEU A 127 -5.22 4.32 -12.81
C LEU A 127 -5.34 3.36 -13.99
N TRP A 128 -4.99 2.10 -13.76
CA TRP A 128 -5.18 1.01 -14.71
C TRP A 128 -5.98 -0.11 -14.04
N GLU A 129 -6.99 -0.63 -14.72
CA GLU A 129 -7.85 -1.70 -14.23
C GLU A 129 -8.03 -2.72 -15.35
N SER A 130 -7.69 -3.99 -15.09
CA SER A 130 -7.70 -5.03 -16.12
C SER A 130 -9.09 -5.31 -16.72
N GLU A 131 -10.15 -5.07 -15.95
CA GLU A 131 -11.54 -5.24 -16.39
C GLU A 131 -12.06 -4.06 -17.23
N LYS A 132 -11.37 -2.90 -17.18
CA LYS A 132 -11.73 -1.71 -17.93
C LYS A 132 -10.67 -1.54 -19.01
N SER A 133 -11.04 -1.82 -20.26
CA SER A 133 -10.15 -1.70 -21.44
C SER A 133 -9.60 -0.28 -21.69
N GLU A 134 -9.92 0.69 -20.83
CA GLU A 134 -9.47 2.07 -20.90
C GLU A 134 -8.61 2.41 -19.68
N THR A 135 -7.42 2.94 -19.96
CA THR A 135 -6.62 3.63 -18.93
C THR A 135 -7.26 4.98 -18.63
N ILE A 136 -7.63 5.24 -17.37
CA ILE A 136 -8.14 6.55 -16.96
C ILE A 136 -6.95 7.46 -16.68
N TYR A 137 -6.67 8.40 -17.59
CA TYR A 137 -5.57 9.35 -17.44
C TYR A 137 -5.93 10.60 -16.59
N SER A 138 -5.18 10.74 -15.49
CA SER A 138 -4.43 11.89 -14.93
C SER A 138 -5.07 13.19 -14.42
N ASN A 139 -6.39 13.41 -14.51
CA ASN A 139 -6.99 14.66 -13.98
C ASN A 139 -7.59 14.56 -12.57
N GLN A 140 -7.46 13.43 -11.89
CA GLN A 140 -7.87 13.31 -10.50
C GLN A 140 -6.68 13.53 -9.57
N ASN A 141 -6.94 14.21 -8.45
CA ASN A 141 -5.95 14.41 -7.38
C ASN A 141 -5.83 13.20 -6.46
N TYR A 142 -6.76 12.24 -6.59
CA TYR A 142 -6.95 11.12 -5.68
C TYR A 142 -7.36 9.89 -6.48
N PHE A 143 -6.78 8.73 -6.15
CA PHE A 143 -7.31 7.44 -6.57
C PHE A 143 -7.40 6.50 -5.38
N HIS A 144 -8.34 5.57 -5.46
CA HIS A 144 -8.48 4.47 -4.53
C HIS A 144 -8.75 3.21 -5.34
N ILE A 145 -8.03 2.13 -5.04
CA ILE A 145 -8.26 0.81 -5.62
C ILE A 145 -8.42 -0.21 -4.50
N GLY A 146 -9.03 -1.34 -4.86
CA GLY A 146 -9.49 -2.32 -3.89
C GLY A 146 -10.90 -2.01 -3.38
N LYS A 147 -11.40 -2.90 -2.52
CA LYS A 147 -12.77 -2.84 -1.99
C LYS A 147 -12.69 -2.73 -0.47
N THR A 148 -13.49 -1.84 0.08
CA THR A 148 -13.61 -1.63 1.54
C THR A 148 -15.11 -1.52 1.86
N ILE A 149 -15.51 -1.98 3.05
CA ILE A 149 -16.91 -1.90 3.50
C ILE A 149 -17.28 -0.48 3.94
N TYR A 150 -16.30 0.24 4.48
CA TYR A 150 -16.44 1.62 4.92
C TYR A 150 -16.00 2.58 3.82
N ASP A 151 -16.52 3.81 3.83
CA ASP A 151 -16.09 4.88 2.91
C ASP A 151 -14.70 5.43 3.29
N PHE A 152 -13.68 4.58 3.15
CA PHE A 152 -12.28 4.94 3.36
C PHE A 152 -11.85 6.03 2.38
N THR A 153 -12.47 6.12 1.20
CA THR A 153 -12.14 7.11 0.17
C THR A 153 -12.57 8.51 0.58
N GLY A 154 -13.80 8.68 1.07
CA GLY A 154 -14.29 9.97 1.59
C GLY A 154 -13.46 10.43 2.79
N PHE A 155 -13.10 9.50 3.68
CA PHE A 155 -12.21 9.78 4.79
C PHE A 155 -10.80 10.18 4.34
N ALA A 156 -10.26 9.52 3.31
CA ALA A 156 -8.96 9.82 2.67
C ALA A 156 -8.85 11.26 2.22
N LYS A 157 -9.86 11.66 1.46
CA LYS A 157 -9.92 13.00 0.87
C LYS A 157 -9.99 14.03 1.98
N THR A 158 -10.84 13.78 2.98
CA THR A 158 -11.01 14.67 4.13
C THR A 158 -9.73 14.81 4.94
N SER A 159 -9.02 13.72 5.23
CA SER A 159 -7.77 13.74 6.00
C SER A 159 -6.65 14.44 5.23
N VAL A 160 -6.49 14.17 3.94
CA VAL A 160 -5.51 14.89 3.10
C VAL A 160 -5.85 16.38 3.00
N ASP A 161 -7.10 16.73 2.74
CA ASP A 161 -7.54 18.14 2.61
C ASP A 161 -7.41 18.90 3.95
N MET A 162 -7.55 18.22 5.09
CA MET A 162 -7.32 18.80 6.41
C MET A 162 -5.87 19.25 6.58
N PHE A 163 -4.89 18.45 6.17
CA PHE A 163 -3.47 18.80 6.31
C PHE A 163 -2.96 19.75 5.22
N ARG A 164 -3.67 19.88 4.10
CA ARG A 164 -3.39 20.89 3.06
C ARG A 164 -3.76 22.30 3.48
N LYS A 165 -4.77 22.46 4.34
CA LYS A 165 -5.20 23.76 4.81
C LYS A 165 -4.20 24.26 5.86
N PRO A 166 -3.65 25.48 5.72
CA PRO A 166 -2.80 26.05 6.75
C PRO A 166 -3.57 26.15 8.07
N ILE A 167 -3.16 25.37 9.06
CA ILE A 167 -3.52 25.64 10.45
C ILE A 167 -2.66 26.83 10.86
N LYS A 168 -3.25 27.88 11.45
CA LYS A 168 -2.57 29.16 11.74
C LYS A 168 -1.16 28.92 12.31
N GLY A 169 -0.14 29.28 11.52
CA GLY A 169 1.28 29.21 11.90
C GLY A 169 1.98 27.86 11.68
N VAL A 170 1.30 26.84 11.12
CA VAL A 170 1.88 25.51 10.88
C VAL A 170 1.76 25.15 9.40
N ILE A 171 2.91 24.97 8.75
CA ILE A 171 3.02 24.39 7.41
C ILE A 171 3.54 22.97 7.60
N PHE A 172 2.73 21.98 7.22
CA PHE A 172 3.18 20.59 7.20
C PHE A 172 3.97 20.35 5.91
N ASP A 173 5.20 19.84 6.04
CA ASP A 173 5.91 19.28 4.90
C ASP A 173 5.24 18.00 4.41
N ASN A 174 5.56 17.59 3.18
CA ASN A 174 4.95 16.42 2.54
C ASN A 174 5.13 15.13 3.34
N SER A 175 6.28 14.95 4.01
CA SER A 175 6.52 13.77 4.84
C SER A 175 5.59 13.76 6.05
N ARG A 176 5.44 14.87 6.76
CA ARG A 176 4.49 14.97 7.88
C ARG A 176 3.05 14.71 7.46
N ILE A 177 2.66 15.17 6.27
CA ILE A 177 1.33 14.89 5.71
C ILE A 177 1.16 13.38 5.49
N LEU A 178 2.13 12.72 4.85
CA LEU A 178 2.12 11.27 4.63
C LEU A 178 2.00 10.51 5.95
N ASN A 179 2.88 10.79 6.92
CA ASN A 179 2.89 10.11 8.22
C ASN A 179 1.57 10.31 8.97
N SER A 180 0.98 11.51 8.88
CA SER A 180 -0.30 11.81 9.55
C SER A 180 -1.47 11.07 8.90
N VAL A 181 -1.48 10.97 7.57
CA VAL A 181 -2.49 10.19 6.83
C VAL A 181 -2.35 8.71 7.18
N ILE A 182 -1.13 8.16 7.17
CA ILE A 182 -0.86 6.78 7.58
C ILE A 182 -1.36 6.53 9.01
N ALA A 183 -1.01 7.38 9.97
CA ALA A 183 -1.42 7.20 11.37
C ALA A 183 -2.95 7.24 11.55
N ILE A 184 -3.63 8.14 10.83
CA ILE A 184 -5.10 8.21 10.81
C ILE A 184 -5.69 6.90 10.29
N TYR A 185 -5.14 6.35 9.21
CA TYR A 185 -5.61 5.10 8.65
C TYR A 185 -5.29 3.90 9.51
N GLN A 186 -4.09 3.85 10.08
CA GLN A 186 -3.70 2.81 11.02
C GLN A 186 -4.67 2.76 12.20
N ALA A 187 -5.02 3.93 12.76
CA ALA A 187 -6.02 3.99 13.83
C ALA A 187 -7.40 3.52 13.37
N LEU A 188 -7.80 3.89 12.14
CA LEU A 188 -9.12 3.57 11.60
C LEU A 188 -9.29 2.08 11.31
N VAL A 189 -8.29 1.40 10.71
CA VAL A 189 -8.37 -0.05 10.45
C VAL A 189 -8.44 -0.87 11.74
N ILE A 190 -7.69 -0.46 12.77
CA ILE A 190 -7.74 -1.06 14.10
C ILE A 190 -9.13 -0.84 14.73
N PHE A 191 -9.62 0.41 14.73
CA PHE A 191 -10.89 0.77 15.36
C PHE A 191 -12.09 0.08 14.69
N CYS A 192 -12.12 0.05 13.36
CA CYS A 192 -13.17 -0.57 12.57
C CYS A 192 -13.03 -2.10 12.44
N GLN A 193 -11.94 -2.69 12.99
CA GLN A 193 -11.61 -4.12 12.93
C GLN A 193 -11.66 -4.69 11.51
N THR A 194 -11.12 -3.94 10.54
CA THR A 194 -11.28 -4.29 9.11
C THR A 194 -10.47 -5.50 8.67
N MET A 195 -9.57 -6.00 9.52
CA MET A 195 -8.82 -7.23 9.25
C MET A 195 -9.73 -8.40 8.91
N GLN A 196 -10.92 -8.47 9.51
CA GLN A 196 -11.89 -9.54 9.22
C GLN A 196 -12.40 -9.53 7.77
N GLU A 197 -12.28 -8.39 7.10
CA GLU A 197 -12.72 -8.16 5.73
C GLU A 197 -11.55 -8.20 4.73
N GLY A 198 -10.32 -8.42 5.19
CA GLY A 198 -9.15 -8.44 4.33
C GLY A 198 -8.51 -7.08 4.09
N VAL A 199 -8.68 -6.14 5.03
CA VAL A 199 -7.96 -4.86 5.04
C VAL A 199 -7.45 -4.59 6.45
N GLY A 200 -6.14 -4.52 6.66
CA GLY A 200 -5.59 -4.31 8.00
C GLY A 200 -4.10 -4.58 8.06
N GLY A 201 -3.61 -4.87 9.26
CA GLY A 201 -2.18 -5.00 9.50
C GLY A 201 -1.52 -3.63 9.55
N LEU A 202 -0.33 -3.53 9.00
CA LEU A 202 0.39 -2.28 8.84
C LEU A 202 -0.20 -1.47 7.67
N ILE A 203 -0.51 -0.21 7.93
CA ILE A 203 -0.65 0.80 6.89
C ILE A 203 0.72 1.43 6.65
N ASN A 204 1.22 1.33 5.43
CA ASN A 204 2.50 1.90 5.02
C ASN A 204 2.32 2.80 3.80
N GLY A 205 3.37 3.53 3.44
CA GLY A 205 3.30 4.40 2.28
C GLY A 205 4.64 4.98 1.85
N LEU A 206 4.60 5.63 0.69
CA LEU A 206 5.74 6.37 0.15
C LEU A 206 5.27 7.67 -0.49
N MET A 207 6.22 8.58 -0.68
CA MET A 207 6.05 9.74 -1.53
C MET A 207 7.12 9.77 -2.63
N ILE A 208 6.80 10.43 -3.73
CA ILE A 208 7.72 10.71 -4.81
C ILE A 208 7.73 12.22 -5.02
N ASP A 209 8.88 12.85 -4.81
CA ASP A 209 9.12 14.27 -5.05
C ASP A 209 10.39 14.47 -5.88
N SER A 210 10.86 15.71 -6.02
CA SER A 210 12.04 16.04 -6.84
C SER A 210 13.33 15.35 -6.40
N GLU A 211 13.38 14.77 -5.19
CA GLU A 211 14.52 13.99 -4.70
C GLU A 211 14.33 12.48 -4.92
N GLY A 212 13.20 12.06 -5.50
CA GLY A 212 12.88 10.68 -5.86
C GLY A 212 11.87 10.02 -4.92
N VAL A 213 11.83 8.68 -4.98
CA VAL A 213 11.00 7.85 -4.10
C VAL A 213 11.54 7.85 -2.68
N LYS A 214 10.69 8.16 -1.70
CA LYS A 214 10.98 8.10 -0.27
C LYS A 214 9.88 7.35 0.45
N TRP A 215 10.26 6.26 1.12
CA TRP A 215 9.39 5.56 2.05
C TRP A 215 9.04 6.43 3.25
N ASN A 216 7.97 6.06 3.94
CA ASN A 216 7.59 6.69 5.19
C ASN A 216 8.75 6.60 6.22
N SER A 217 8.81 7.58 7.12
CA SER A 217 9.85 7.60 8.14
C SER A 217 9.68 6.45 9.12
N ASP A 218 10.79 5.98 9.71
CA ASP A 218 10.73 5.03 10.82
C ASP A 218 9.79 5.58 11.90
N THR A 219 8.79 4.78 12.26
CA THR A 219 7.65 5.21 13.07
C THR A 219 7.50 4.31 14.27
N GLU A 220 7.27 4.91 15.43
CA GLU A 220 6.85 4.21 16.65
C GLU A 220 5.39 4.57 16.95
N TYR A 221 4.56 3.53 17.03
CA TYR A 221 3.16 3.63 17.42
C TYR A 221 3.04 3.32 18.90
N MET A 222 2.32 4.17 19.64
CA MET A 222 1.90 3.89 21.01
C MET A 222 0.39 3.69 21.02
N LEU A 223 -0.06 2.45 21.26
CA LEU A 223 -1.46 2.10 21.32
C LEU A 223 -1.93 2.12 22.77
N TYR A 224 -2.82 3.06 23.07
CA TYR A 224 -3.39 3.23 24.40
C TYR A 224 -4.79 2.65 24.47
N GLU A 225 -5.05 1.89 25.53
CA GLU A 225 -6.42 1.61 25.96
C GLU A 225 -7.04 2.81 26.67
N HIS A 226 -8.35 2.74 26.89
CA HIS A 226 -9.08 3.74 27.65
C HIS A 226 -8.40 4.02 29.01
N GLY A 227 -8.07 5.28 29.25
CA GLY A 227 -7.35 5.70 30.46
C GLY A 227 -5.83 5.48 30.41
N MET A 228 -5.22 5.26 29.24
CA MET A 228 -3.77 5.09 29.04
C MET A 228 -3.17 3.94 29.85
N LYS A 229 -3.94 2.85 30.04
CA LYS A 229 -3.57 1.75 30.94
C LYS A 229 -2.62 0.72 30.33
N ASN A 230 -2.59 0.62 29.01
CA ASN A 230 -1.70 -0.29 28.28
C ASN A 230 -0.63 0.49 27.51
N ASN A 231 0.60 -0.04 27.56
CA ASN A 231 1.77 0.49 26.87
C ASN A 231 2.13 -0.45 25.70
N ASN A 232 1.17 -0.68 24.82
CA ASN A 232 1.44 -1.41 23.60
C ASN A 232 2.19 -0.49 22.65
N TRP A 233 3.31 -0.96 22.12
CA TRP A 233 4.11 -0.21 21.17
C TRP A 233 4.55 -1.09 20.01
N ILE A 234 4.58 -0.46 18.85
CA ILE A 234 4.98 -1.08 17.59
C ILE A 234 6.01 -0.15 16.94
N THR A 235 7.19 -0.68 16.65
CA THR A 235 8.21 0.04 15.87
C THR A 235 8.22 -0.49 14.46
N VAL A 236 8.20 0.42 13.49
CA VAL A 236 8.23 0.14 12.06
C VAL A 236 9.43 0.84 11.47
N GLY A 237 10.31 0.07 10.83
CA GLY A 237 11.40 0.57 10.01
C GLY A 237 11.14 0.24 8.55
N GLU A 238 11.07 1.25 7.69
CA GLU A 238 10.79 1.08 6.26
C GLU A 238 12.05 1.32 5.42
N ARG A 239 12.38 0.38 4.53
CA ARG A 239 13.54 0.46 3.63
C ARG A 239 13.11 0.08 2.21
N ASP A 240 13.98 0.34 1.24
CA ASP A 240 13.70 0.12 -0.19
C ASP A 240 13.26 -1.32 -0.53
N GLU A 241 13.76 -2.30 0.22
CA GLU A 241 13.52 -3.74 -0.05
C GLU A 241 12.48 -4.37 0.89
N GLY A 242 12.01 -3.63 1.89
CA GLY A 242 11.07 -4.20 2.85
C GLY A 242 10.84 -3.37 4.10
N ILE A 243 9.95 -3.88 4.94
CA ILE A 243 9.58 -3.31 6.22
C ILE A 243 9.96 -4.28 7.33
N CYS A 244 10.64 -3.78 8.34
CA CYS A 244 10.87 -4.49 9.59
C CYS A 244 9.97 -3.90 10.67
N LEU A 245 9.20 -4.75 11.32
CA LEU A 245 8.27 -4.38 12.37
C LEU A 245 8.58 -5.19 13.63
N PHE A 246 8.53 -4.53 14.78
CA PHE A 246 8.49 -5.19 16.07
C PHE A 246 7.25 -4.76 16.83
N SER A 247 6.48 -5.73 17.33
CA SER A 247 5.29 -5.49 18.14
C SER A 247 5.43 -6.14 19.50
N ASN A 248 5.28 -5.35 20.57
CA ASN A 248 5.28 -5.91 21.92
C ASN A 248 3.98 -6.67 22.26
N ILE A 249 2.92 -6.50 21.46
CA ILE A 249 1.65 -7.23 21.58
C ILE A 249 1.87 -8.69 21.24
N THR A 250 2.46 -8.96 20.08
CA THR A 250 2.74 -10.31 19.60
C THR A 250 4.05 -10.87 20.14
N LYS A 251 4.93 -10.00 20.66
CA LYS A 251 6.33 -10.29 21.02
C LYS A 251 7.12 -10.89 19.85
N LYS A 252 6.71 -10.59 18.61
CA LYS A 252 7.33 -11.07 17.39
C LYS A 252 7.97 -9.91 16.63
N LYS A 253 9.08 -10.24 15.96
CA LYS A 253 9.59 -9.47 14.83
C LYS A 253 8.89 -9.97 13.58
N PHE A 254 8.46 -9.04 12.76
CA PHE A 254 7.83 -9.31 11.48
C PHE A 254 8.60 -8.58 10.41
N THR A 255 8.96 -9.26 9.33
CA THR A 255 9.63 -8.64 8.20
C THR A 255 8.81 -8.90 6.95
N ILE A 256 8.44 -7.84 6.26
CA ILE A 256 7.72 -7.90 4.99
C ILE A 256 8.70 -7.46 3.92
N PHE A 257 9.07 -8.38 3.03
CA PHE A 257 9.96 -8.06 1.91
C PHE A 257 9.15 -7.78 0.64
N ASN A 258 9.72 -6.96 -0.25
CA ASN A 258 9.25 -6.91 -1.63
C ASN A 258 9.59 -8.25 -2.31
N SER A 259 8.60 -8.88 -2.95
CA SER A 259 8.70 -10.23 -3.52
C SER A 259 9.88 -10.44 -4.47
N THR A 260 10.37 -9.39 -5.13
CA THR A 260 11.52 -9.44 -6.05
C THR A 260 12.85 -9.80 -5.38
N THR A 261 12.98 -9.62 -4.06
CA THR A 261 14.20 -9.97 -3.31
C THR A 261 14.11 -11.33 -2.60
N ALA A 262 12.91 -11.89 -2.46
CA ALA A 262 12.73 -13.19 -1.82
C ALA A 262 13.28 -14.36 -2.67
N GLY A 263 13.50 -14.14 -3.97
CA GLY A 263 14.06 -15.13 -4.91
C GLY A 263 15.58 -15.25 -4.93
N SER A 264 16.33 -14.37 -4.25
CA SER A 264 17.80 -14.35 -4.32
C SER A 264 18.52 -14.56 -2.97
N GLY A 265 17.78 -14.76 -1.86
CA GLY A 265 18.36 -14.71 -0.51
C GLY A 265 18.01 -15.85 0.45
N LEU A 266 17.26 -16.87 0.04
CA LEU A 266 16.94 -18.04 0.89
C LEU A 266 17.69 -19.29 0.44
N GLU A 267 19.00 -19.15 0.20
CA GLU A 267 19.97 -20.24 0.29
C GLU A 267 21.17 -19.76 1.12
N SER A 268 21.07 -19.88 2.45
CA SER A 268 22.22 -20.08 3.36
C SER A 268 21.76 -20.58 4.72
#